data_AF-A0A1C6M6N7-F1
#
_entry.id   AF-A0A1C6M6N7-F1
#
_cell.length_a   1.000
_cell.length_b   1.000
_cell.length_c   1.000
_cell.angle_alpha   90.00
_cell.angle_beta   90.00
_cell.angle_gamma   90.00
#
_symmetry.space_group_name_H-M   'P 1'
#
loop_
_entity.id
_entity.type
_entity.pdbx_description
1 polymer ?
#
loop_
_entity_poly.entity_id
_entity_poly.type
_entity_poly.pdbx_seq_one_letter_code
_entity_poly.pdbx_strand_id
1 'polypeptide(L)'
;MSRRSSREDPARHLPIPWVKAADYGGTEDRLIDPAPLTRLLAAWSGTGGDELEAVSREVVQDSHDGPVHLVRLVASLETSARATGGTLSNVTDTPAVTGICGGTLHHLVEVLQSNGLGAATSAAGSLDIESRLLAVKALRRFWQAPLRALCEPLHDAQVLQPSRTLWRY
;
A
#
# COMPACT_ATOMS: atom_id res chain seq x y z
N MET A 1 21.69 -31.58 31.94
CA MET A 1 21.83 -30.29 31.24
C MET A 1 21.50 -30.49 29.76
N SER A 2 20.41 -29.90 29.28
CA SER A 2 20.18 -29.62 27.86
C SER A 2 19.01 -28.65 27.79
N ARG A 3 19.33 -27.35 27.86
CA ARG A 3 18.39 -26.29 27.53
C ARG A 3 18.20 -26.37 26.01
N ARG A 4 17.08 -26.95 25.55
CA ARG A 4 16.59 -26.69 24.19
C ARG A 4 16.29 -25.20 24.14
N SER A 5 17.22 -24.45 23.59
CA SER A 5 17.00 -23.07 23.18
C SER A 5 15.93 -23.09 22.11
N SER A 6 14.67 -22.87 22.51
CA SER A 6 13.64 -22.40 21.60
C SER A 6 14.17 -21.09 21.04
N ARG A 7 14.74 -21.16 19.83
CA ARG A 7 14.80 -19.98 18.97
C ARG A 7 13.35 -19.55 18.77
N GLU A 8 12.90 -18.62 19.59
CA GLU A 8 11.79 -17.76 19.22
C GLU A 8 12.18 -17.14 17.89
N ASP A 9 11.44 -17.48 16.84
CA ASP A 9 11.54 -16.81 15.56
C ASP A 9 11.11 -15.35 15.78
N PRO A 10 12.02 -14.37 15.66
CA PRO A 10 11.67 -12.97 15.88
C PRO A 10 10.73 -12.41 14.80
N ALA A 11 10.45 -13.20 13.74
CA ALA A 11 9.46 -12.90 12.72
C ALA A 11 8.08 -13.51 13.06
N ARG A 12 7.67 -13.54 14.33
CA ARG A 12 6.24 -13.63 14.68
C ARG A 12 5.51 -12.58 13.85
N HIS A 13 4.77 -13.03 12.84
CA HIS A 13 4.02 -12.22 11.89
C HIS A 13 3.31 -11.08 12.60
N LEU A 14 3.87 -9.88 12.53
CA LEU A 14 3.20 -8.71 13.09
C LEU A 14 1.91 -8.56 12.29
N PRO A 15 0.73 -8.61 12.93
CA PRO A 15 -0.52 -8.47 12.21
C PRO A 15 -0.65 -7.04 11.68
N ILE A 16 -1.19 -6.90 10.48
CA ILE A 16 -1.55 -5.58 9.94
C ILE A 16 -2.58 -4.96 10.91
N PRO A 17 -2.36 -3.74 11.42
CA PRO A 17 -3.25 -3.13 12.38
C PRO A 17 -4.55 -2.67 11.71
N TRP A 18 -5.62 -2.65 12.51
CA TRP A 18 -6.81 -1.86 12.25
C TRP A 18 -6.42 -0.38 12.24
N VAL A 19 -7.01 0.39 11.33
CA VAL A 19 -6.74 1.83 11.19
C VAL A 19 -8.02 2.62 11.24
N LYS A 20 -7.96 3.89 11.64
CA LYS A 20 -9.14 4.77 11.63
C LYS A 20 -9.35 5.30 10.22
N ALA A 21 -10.60 5.34 9.77
CA ALA A 21 -10.94 5.95 8.48
C ALA A 21 -10.52 7.43 8.41
N ALA A 22 -10.56 8.14 9.54
CA ALA A 22 -10.11 9.52 9.66
C ALA A 22 -8.64 9.76 9.27
N ASP A 23 -7.75 8.79 9.50
CA ASP A 23 -6.33 8.89 9.13
C ASP A 23 -6.14 8.87 7.59
N TYR A 24 -7.19 8.47 6.85
CA TYR A 24 -7.24 8.35 5.40
C TYR A 24 -8.31 9.29 4.79
N GLY A 25 -8.64 10.37 5.49
CA GLY A 25 -9.56 11.41 4.99
C GLY A 25 -11.06 11.08 5.11
N GLY A 26 -11.42 9.99 5.78
CA GLY A 26 -12.80 9.70 6.15
C GLY A 26 -13.32 10.66 7.24
N THR A 27 -14.62 10.93 7.23
CA THR A 27 -15.26 11.77 8.26
C THR A 27 -15.85 10.96 9.42
N GLU A 28 -15.89 9.64 9.29
CA GLU A 28 -16.50 8.71 10.24
C GLU A 28 -15.46 8.20 11.25
N ASP A 29 -15.85 8.14 12.52
CA ASP A 29 -15.06 7.50 13.57
C ASP A 29 -15.28 5.99 13.56
N ARG A 30 -14.75 5.34 12.51
CA ARG A 30 -14.80 3.89 12.33
C ARG A 30 -13.43 3.30 12.07
N LEU A 31 -13.31 2.00 12.33
CA LEU A 31 -12.12 1.22 12.05
C LEU A 31 -12.25 0.47 10.72
N ILE A 32 -11.13 0.35 10.01
CA ILE A 32 -11.00 -0.38 8.74
C ILE A 32 -10.34 -1.73 9.01
N ASP A 33 -11.01 -2.80 8.57
CA ASP A 33 -10.58 -4.18 8.78
C ASP A 33 -9.33 -4.50 7.92
N PRO A 34 -8.21 -4.95 8.51
CA PRO A 34 -7.02 -5.34 7.76
C PRO A 34 -7.15 -6.69 7.01
N ALA A 35 -8.22 -7.45 7.22
CA ALA A 35 -8.35 -8.80 6.68
C ALA A 35 -8.25 -8.90 5.14
N PRO A 36 -8.85 -8.00 4.33
CA PRO A 36 -8.69 -8.03 2.87
C PRO A 36 -7.23 -7.86 2.43
N LEU A 37 -6.50 -6.92 3.03
CA LEU A 37 -5.06 -6.74 2.77
C LEU A 37 -4.23 -7.95 3.21
N THR A 38 -4.56 -8.54 4.36
CA THR A 38 -3.87 -9.73 4.87
C THR A 38 -4.02 -10.91 3.89
N ARG A 39 -5.24 -11.15 3.39
CA ARG A 39 -5.51 -12.18 2.37
C ARG A 39 -4.76 -11.89 1.07
N LEU A 40 -4.74 -10.62 0.62
CA LEU A 40 -4.05 -10.23 -0.61
C LEU A 40 -2.54 -10.49 -0.54
N LEU A 41 -1.88 -10.11 0.55
CA LEU A 41 -0.45 -10.35 0.73
C LEU A 41 -0.13 -11.85 0.81
N ALA A 42 -0.98 -12.63 1.49
CA ALA A 42 -0.85 -14.08 1.52
C ALA A 42 -0.96 -14.67 0.11
N ALA A 43 -1.97 -14.25 -0.66
CA ALA A 43 -2.14 -14.67 -2.04
C ALA A 43 -0.96 -14.28 -2.95
N TRP A 44 -0.36 -13.08 -2.76
CA TRP A 44 0.85 -12.68 -3.48
C TRP A 44 2.07 -13.54 -3.17
N SER A 45 2.17 -14.06 -1.94
CA SER A 45 3.25 -14.97 -1.52
C SER A 45 3.07 -16.42 -1.98
N GLY A 46 1.85 -16.80 -2.39
CA GLY A 46 1.49 -18.14 -2.85
C GLY A 46 1.62 -18.35 -4.36
N THR A 47 1.32 -19.57 -4.82
CA THR A 47 1.40 -19.98 -6.23
C THR A 47 0.03 -20.09 -6.94
N GLY A 48 -1.08 -19.79 -6.26
CA GLY A 48 -2.45 -19.93 -6.80
C GLY A 48 -2.92 -18.72 -7.61
N GLY A 49 -3.17 -18.90 -8.91
CA GLY A 49 -3.59 -17.83 -9.82
C GLY A 49 -5.06 -17.40 -9.67
N ASP A 50 -5.99 -18.36 -9.61
CA ASP A 50 -7.43 -18.06 -9.59
C ASP A 50 -7.89 -17.47 -8.24
N GLU A 51 -7.31 -17.96 -7.15
CA GLU A 51 -7.51 -17.40 -5.80
C GLU A 51 -7.01 -15.95 -5.72
N LEU A 52 -5.90 -15.65 -6.40
CA LEU A 52 -5.32 -14.31 -6.40
C LEU A 52 -6.20 -13.28 -7.11
N GLU A 53 -6.81 -13.63 -8.25
CA GLU A 53 -7.73 -12.71 -8.94
C GLU A 53 -8.95 -12.40 -8.08
N ALA A 54 -9.54 -13.42 -7.43
CA ALA A 54 -10.69 -13.27 -6.56
C ALA A 54 -10.37 -12.36 -5.36
N VAL A 55 -9.25 -12.60 -4.67
CA VAL A 55 -8.81 -11.78 -3.53
C VAL A 55 -8.43 -10.36 -3.96
N SER A 56 -7.81 -10.19 -5.14
CA SER A 56 -7.52 -8.85 -5.67
C SER A 56 -8.80 -8.06 -5.95
N ARG A 57 -9.84 -8.72 -6.48
CA ARG A 57 -11.15 -8.10 -6.71
C ARG A 57 -11.85 -7.75 -5.41
N GLU A 58 -11.82 -8.63 -4.43
CA GLU A 58 -12.38 -8.37 -3.09
C GLU A 58 -11.85 -7.05 -2.50
N VAL A 59 -10.54 -6.81 -2.58
CA VAL A 59 -9.91 -5.59 -2.06
C VAL A 59 -10.40 -4.32 -2.76
N VAL A 60 -10.70 -4.36 -4.06
CA VAL A 60 -10.99 -3.13 -4.84
C VAL A 60 -12.48 -2.89 -5.12
N GLN A 61 -13.31 -3.91 -4.94
CA GLN A 61 -14.76 -3.84 -5.15
C GLN A 61 -15.48 -3.11 -4.01
N ASP A 62 -14.93 -3.16 -2.79
CA ASP A 62 -15.44 -2.35 -1.70
C ASP A 62 -15.25 -0.86 -2.04
N SER A 63 -16.36 -0.16 -2.28
CA SER A 63 -16.35 1.26 -2.63
C SER A 63 -15.91 2.17 -1.48
N HIS A 64 -15.95 1.66 -0.25
CA HIS A 64 -15.70 2.43 0.96
C HIS A 64 -14.30 2.17 1.51
N ASP A 65 -13.92 0.91 1.68
CA ASP A 65 -12.61 0.52 2.25
C ASP A 65 -11.55 0.18 1.19
N GLY A 66 -11.98 -0.18 -0.02
CA GLY A 66 -11.06 -0.53 -1.10
C GLY A 66 -10.07 0.58 -1.50
N PRO A 67 -10.50 1.86 -1.60
CA PRO A 67 -9.58 2.98 -1.79
C PRO A 67 -8.54 3.10 -0.67
N VAL A 68 -8.94 2.87 0.58
CA VAL A 68 -8.02 2.92 1.73
C VAL A 68 -7.01 1.78 1.65
N HIS A 69 -7.46 0.56 1.34
CA HIS A 69 -6.56 -0.58 1.16
C HIS A 69 -5.54 -0.35 0.05
N LEU A 70 -5.96 0.17 -1.10
CA LEU A 70 -5.05 0.50 -2.19
C LEU A 70 -4.01 1.54 -1.75
N VAL A 71 -4.43 2.61 -1.07
CA VAL A 71 -3.50 3.64 -0.60
C VAL A 71 -2.54 3.11 0.46
N ARG A 72 -2.99 2.24 1.37
CA ARG A 72 -2.11 1.57 2.34
C ARG A 72 -1.02 0.75 1.64
N LEU A 73 -1.34 0.06 0.55
CA LEU A 73 -0.34 -0.66 -0.25
C LEU A 73 0.65 0.30 -0.91
N VAL A 74 0.17 1.37 -1.54
CA VAL A 74 1.03 2.37 -2.20
C VAL A 74 1.93 3.07 -1.17
N ALA A 75 1.36 3.49 -0.04
CA ALA A 75 2.07 4.18 1.03
C ALA A 75 3.13 3.31 1.71
N SER A 76 2.82 2.05 2.01
CA SER A 76 3.80 1.12 2.56
C SER A 76 4.95 0.84 1.60
N LEU A 77 4.68 0.74 0.29
CA LEU A 77 5.72 0.62 -0.73
C LEU A 77 6.59 1.88 -0.83
N GLU A 78 5.99 3.07 -0.80
CA GLU A 78 6.72 4.34 -0.78
C GLU A 78 7.60 4.46 0.47
N THR A 79 7.06 4.15 1.65
CA THR A 79 7.81 4.13 2.91
C THR A 79 9.01 3.19 2.82
N SER A 80 8.83 1.98 2.28
CA SER A 80 9.93 1.02 2.09
C SER A 80 10.95 1.49 1.06
N ALA A 81 10.52 2.10 -0.05
CA ALA A 81 11.43 2.67 -1.04
C ALA A 81 12.29 3.79 -0.43
N ARG A 82 11.67 4.67 0.37
CA ARG A 82 12.36 5.76 1.07
C ARG A 82 13.34 5.28 2.12
N ALA A 83 13.01 4.20 2.83
CA ALA A 83 13.94 3.58 3.78
C ALA A 83 15.26 3.13 3.11
N THR A 84 15.24 2.89 1.79
CA THR A 84 16.42 2.57 0.99
C THR A 84 16.99 3.76 0.20
N GLY A 85 16.52 4.99 0.44
CA GLY A 85 16.97 6.20 -0.26
C GLY A 85 16.37 6.41 -1.65
N GLY A 86 15.34 5.64 -2.01
CA GLY A 86 14.64 5.75 -3.29
C GLY A 86 13.23 6.32 -3.17
N THR A 87 12.46 6.17 -4.25
CA THR A 87 11.03 6.52 -4.30
C THR A 87 10.31 5.50 -5.20
N LEU A 88 9.05 5.21 -4.87
CA LEU A 88 8.19 4.33 -5.66
C LEU A 88 7.95 4.89 -7.07
N SER A 89 8.02 6.22 -7.27
CA SER A 89 7.87 6.86 -8.58
C SER A 89 8.88 6.32 -9.60
N ASN A 90 10.13 6.09 -9.18
CA ASN A 90 11.20 5.59 -10.05
C ASN A 90 10.94 4.19 -10.62
N VAL A 91 10.10 3.40 -9.96
CA VAL A 91 9.79 2.02 -10.38
C VAL A 91 8.35 1.88 -10.88
N THR A 92 7.53 2.91 -10.76
CA THR A 92 6.14 2.92 -11.25
C THR A 92 5.98 3.74 -12.52
N ASP A 93 6.85 4.72 -12.75
CA ASP A 93 6.98 5.44 -14.02
C ASP A 93 7.83 4.66 -15.02
N THR A 94 7.31 3.50 -15.47
CA THR A 94 7.99 2.67 -16.47
C THR A 94 6.99 2.13 -17.49
N PRO A 95 7.37 1.93 -18.76
CA PRO A 95 6.48 1.36 -19.78
C PRO A 95 5.85 0.02 -19.38
N ALA A 96 6.57 -0.79 -18.59
CA ALA A 96 6.07 -2.07 -18.09
C ALA A 96 4.89 -1.92 -17.10
N VAL A 97 4.94 -0.90 -16.24
CA VAL A 97 3.85 -0.60 -15.28
C VAL A 97 2.72 0.13 -16.00
N THR A 98 3.04 1.10 -16.85
CA THR A 98 2.06 1.84 -17.67
C THR A 98 1.30 0.90 -18.60
N GLY A 99 1.93 -0.14 -19.12
CA GLY A 99 1.26 -1.18 -19.91
C GLY A 99 0.21 -1.99 -19.13
N ILE A 100 0.30 -2.04 -17.79
CA ILE A 100 -0.66 -2.77 -16.94
C ILE A 100 -1.79 -1.84 -16.49
N CYS A 101 -1.45 -0.68 -15.92
CA CYS A 101 -2.43 0.19 -15.24
C CYS A 101 -2.49 1.62 -15.80
N GLY A 102 -1.90 1.87 -16.97
CA GLY A 102 -1.83 3.20 -17.55
C GLY A 102 -1.06 4.18 -16.65
N GLY A 103 -1.59 5.39 -16.49
CA GLY A 103 -1.04 6.41 -15.59
C GLY A 103 -1.55 6.32 -14.15
N THR A 104 -2.45 5.38 -13.84
CA THR A 104 -3.19 5.36 -12.57
C THR A 104 -2.28 5.24 -11.35
N LEU A 105 -1.33 4.30 -11.38
CA LEU A 105 -0.44 4.09 -10.24
C LEU A 105 0.52 5.27 -10.06
N HIS A 106 1.03 5.83 -11.15
CA HIS A 106 1.88 7.02 -11.10
C HIS A 106 1.13 8.20 -10.48
N HIS A 107 -0.09 8.46 -10.95
CA HIS A 107 -0.95 9.51 -10.40
C HIS A 107 -1.21 9.33 -8.89
N LEU A 108 -1.53 8.11 -8.43
CA LEU A 108 -1.72 7.85 -7.00
C LEU A 108 -0.46 8.11 -6.18
N VAL A 109 0.72 7.76 -6.70
CA VAL A 109 2.00 8.03 -6.05
C VAL A 109 2.27 9.54 -5.98
N GLU A 110 2.01 10.29 -7.05
CA GLU A 110 2.17 11.74 -7.07
C GLU A 110 1.25 12.44 -6.06
N VAL A 111 -0.03 12.06 -6.02
CA VAL A 111 -1.00 12.60 -5.06
C VAL A 111 -0.58 12.25 -3.63
N LEU A 112 -0.17 11.01 -3.38
CA LEU A 112 0.32 10.59 -2.06
C LEU A 112 1.51 11.43 -1.61
N GLN A 113 2.48 11.64 -2.50
CA GLN A 113 3.71 12.38 -2.20
C GLN A 113 3.48 13.89 -2.02
N SER A 114 2.45 14.44 -2.66
CA SER A 114 2.18 15.88 -2.64
C SER A 114 1.15 16.29 -1.59
N ASN A 115 0.19 15.41 -1.30
CA ASN A 115 -1.01 15.74 -0.53
C ASN A 115 -1.36 14.72 0.56
N GLY A 116 -0.59 13.64 0.71
CA GLY A 116 -0.74 12.69 1.81
C GLY A 116 -1.81 11.63 1.58
N LEU A 117 -2.05 10.84 2.63
CA LEU A 117 -2.88 9.64 2.63
C LEU A 117 -4.34 9.97 2.27
N GLY A 118 -4.94 10.99 2.89
CA GLY A 118 -6.34 11.33 2.64
C GLY A 118 -6.64 11.76 1.21
N ALA A 119 -5.77 12.59 0.61
CA ALA A 119 -5.92 13.00 -0.78
C ALA A 119 -5.74 11.81 -1.74
N ALA A 120 -4.75 10.94 -1.48
CA ALA A 120 -4.55 9.74 -2.27
C ALA A 120 -5.76 8.79 -2.16
N THR A 121 -6.39 8.69 -0.99
CA THR A 121 -7.60 7.87 -0.79
C THR A 121 -8.78 8.42 -1.56
N SER A 122 -8.96 9.75 -1.56
CA SER A 122 -9.98 10.41 -2.38
C SER A 122 -9.76 10.18 -3.89
N ALA A 123 -8.51 10.29 -4.36
CA ALA A 123 -8.14 9.99 -5.73
C ALA A 123 -8.44 8.51 -6.09
N ALA A 124 -8.06 7.57 -5.22
CA ALA A 124 -8.35 6.15 -5.38
C ALA A 124 -9.87 5.84 -5.37
N GLY A 125 -10.64 6.59 -4.60
CA GLY A 125 -12.11 6.50 -4.56
C GLY A 125 -12.78 6.93 -5.86
N SER A 126 -12.14 7.82 -6.61
CA SER A 126 -12.63 8.33 -7.91
C SER A 126 -12.31 7.40 -9.08
N LEU A 127 -11.44 6.40 -8.89
CA LEU A 127 -11.13 5.39 -9.89
C LEU A 127 -12.25 4.36 -9.98
N ASP A 128 -12.51 3.88 -11.19
CA ASP A 128 -13.35 2.69 -11.39
C ASP A 128 -12.66 1.42 -10.83
N ILE A 129 -13.46 0.37 -10.64
CA ILE A 129 -13.00 -0.89 -10.04
C ILE A 129 -11.88 -1.54 -10.86
N GLU A 130 -11.95 -1.49 -12.20
CA GLU A 130 -10.94 -2.10 -13.07
C GLU A 130 -9.62 -1.33 -12.99
N SER A 131 -9.66 0.01 -12.97
CA SER A 131 -8.48 0.85 -12.76
C SER A 131 -7.80 0.56 -11.42
N ARG A 132 -8.57 0.39 -10.34
CA ARG A 132 -8.03 -0.03 -9.03
C ARG A 132 -7.43 -1.43 -9.09
N LEU A 133 -8.10 -2.37 -9.76
CA LEU A 133 -7.62 -3.75 -9.90
C LEU A 133 -6.29 -3.81 -10.66
N LEU A 134 -6.17 -3.07 -11.76
CA LEU A 134 -4.93 -3.00 -12.54
C LEU A 134 -3.80 -2.38 -11.72
N ALA A 135 -4.07 -1.37 -10.89
CA ALA A 135 -3.08 -0.82 -9.97
C ALA A 135 -2.59 -1.89 -8.96
N VAL A 136 -3.50 -2.65 -8.34
CA VAL A 136 -3.14 -3.77 -7.43
C VAL A 136 -2.28 -4.80 -8.17
N LYS A 137 -2.65 -5.19 -9.40
CA LYS A 137 -1.88 -6.13 -10.23
C LYS A 137 -0.47 -5.62 -10.53
N ALA A 138 -0.32 -4.33 -10.85
CA ALA A 138 0.98 -3.73 -11.10
C ALA A 138 1.88 -3.73 -9.85
N LEU A 139 1.28 -3.55 -8.66
CA LEU A 139 2.00 -3.55 -7.39
C LEU A 139 2.53 -4.92 -6.95
N ARG A 140 1.91 -6.01 -7.42
CA ARG A 140 2.28 -7.40 -7.05
C ARG A 140 3.78 -7.67 -7.19
N ARG A 141 4.44 -7.11 -8.21
CA ARG A 141 5.88 -7.34 -8.43
C ARG A 141 6.77 -6.86 -7.27
N PHE A 142 6.23 -6.03 -6.39
CA PHE A 142 6.90 -5.46 -5.23
C PHE A 142 6.37 -6.01 -3.89
N TRP A 143 5.63 -7.13 -3.90
CA TRP A 143 4.86 -7.62 -2.75
C TRP A 143 5.63 -7.82 -1.43
N GLN A 144 6.96 -7.98 -1.47
CA GLN A 144 7.80 -8.14 -0.28
C GLN A 144 8.10 -6.81 0.42
N ALA A 145 8.23 -5.73 -0.35
CA ALA A 145 8.59 -4.42 0.17
C ALA A 145 7.61 -3.84 1.22
N PRO A 146 6.27 -3.96 1.09
CA PRO A 146 5.34 -3.35 2.03
C PRO A 146 5.17 -4.15 3.33
N LEU A 147 5.64 -5.40 3.41
CA LEU A 147 5.33 -6.32 4.51
C LEU A 147 5.65 -5.76 5.89
N ARG A 148 6.82 -5.12 6.05
CA ARG A 148 7.21 -4.52 7.32
C ARG A 148 6.44 -3.22 7.59
N ALA A 149 6.35 -2.35 6.58
CA ALA A 149 5.74 -1.02 6.73
C ALA A 149 4.23 -1.10 7.00
N LEU A 150 3.54 -2.12 6.48
CA LEU A 150 2.11 -2.34 6.76
C LEU A 150 1.81 -2.76 8.20
N CYS A 151 2.79 -3.27 8.93
CA CYS A 151 2.65 -3.68 10.33
C CYS A 151 2.81 -2.51 11.29
N GLU A 152 3.21 -1.34 10.80
CA GLU A 152 3.36 -0.11 11.57
C GLU A 152 2.30 0.91 11.10
N PRO A 153 1.85 1.83 11.97
CA PRO A 153 1.00 2.94 11.55
C PRO A 153 1.69 3.77 10.45
N LEU A 154 0.97 3.98 9.34
CA LEU A 154 1.42 4.84 8.26
C LEU A 154 1.00 6.29 8.50
N HIS A 155 1.89 7.22 8.23
CA HIS A 155 1.69 8.65 8.45
C HIS A 155 2.16 9.48 7.26
N ASP A 156 1.51 10.62 7.04
CA ASP A 156 1.87 11.56 5.96
C ASP A 156 3.36 11.94 5.98
N ALA A 157 3.95 12.10 7.16
CA ALA A 157 5.36 12.43 7.31
C ALA A 157 6.33 11.41 6.66
N GLN A 158 5.89 10.16 6.46
CA GLN A 158 6.70 9.11 5.84
C GLN A 158 6.64 9.15 4.31
N VAL A 159 5.54 9.65 3.73
CA VAL A 159 5.23 9.55 2.31
C VAL A 159 5.27 10.90 1.58
N LEU A 160 5.04 12.00 2.29
CA LEU A 160 5.15 13.34 1.72
C LEU A 160 6.58 13.60 1.25
N GLN A 161 6.74 14.11 0.03
CA GLN A 161 8.03 14.67 -0.36
C GLN A 161 8.28 15.93 0.49
N PRO A 162 9.45 16.07 1.10
CA PRO A 162 9.79 17.30 1.78
C PRO A 162 9.68 18.44 0.78
N SER A 163 8.93 19.48 1.13
CA SER A 163 8.85 20.70 0.35
C SER A 163 10.28 21.09 -0.01
N ARG A 164 10.60 21.13 -1.31
CA ARG A 164 11.78 21.81 -1.81
C ARG A 164 11.57 23.31 -1.59
N THR A 165 11.49 23.74 -0.34
CA THR A 165 11.73 25.11 0.04
C THR A 165 13.18 25.32 -0.34
N LEU A 166 13.34 25.93 -1.51
CA LEU A 166 14.61 26.32 -2.08
C LEU A 166 15.47 26.88 -0.94
N TRP A 167 16.60 26.25 -0.69
CA TRP A 167 17.72 26.92 -0.08
C TRP A 167 18.09 28.07 -1.02
N ARG A 168 17.45 29.22 -0.81
CA ARG A 168 17.87 30.50 -1.34
C ARG A 168 18.51 31.21 -0.16
N TYR A 169 19.83 31.34 -0.31
CA TYR A 169 20.80 32.17 0.38
C TYR A 169 20.23 33.29 1.27
#